data_AF-A0A0W0XZS8-F1
#
_entry.id   AF-A0A0W0XZS8-F1
#
_cell.length_a   1.000
_cell.length_b   1.000
_cell.length_c   1.000
_cell.angle_alpha   90.00
_cell.angle_beta   90.00
_cell.angle_gamma   90.00
#
_symmetry.space_group_name_H-M   'P 1'
#
loop_
_entity.id
_entity.type
_entity.pdbx_description
1 polymer ?
#
loop_
_entity_poly.entity_id
_entity_poly.type
_entity_poly.pdbx_seq_one_letter_code
_entity_poly.pdbx_strand_id
1 'polypeptide(L)'
;MAYEILSWTALKEAWKQQQLQMNSDHSVGDIKELERYGDVKFINTYIAHLDSLSVDYSDDQKADCLSGVMLTVRKMVYDDYPRLNPKGGLLNKGSSLFRALDTILKPEDKKNPMDPVTAYRILSAAHQSFSAEIYEAGDELKGKKTDHKFVIQDDREGKEGVIFKHLEFGTTLIALKNAAHSGKDELQNEINRKAKLEEEKRAREEALKAKGGHAGFLSSLSHMFLGGGKASASTSKTAVAEEEFVPEGPST
;
A
#
# COMPACT_ATOMS: atom_id res chain seq x y z
N MET A 1 5.50 -4.02 -13.35
CA MET A 1 5.79 -2.59 -13.64
C MET A 1 5.80 -1.86 -12.31
N ALA A 2 6.63 -0.84 -12.15
CA ALA A 2 6.63 -0.02 -10.94
C ALA A 2 5.33 0.81 -10.90
N TYR A 3 4.80 1.04 -9.71
CA TYR A 3 3.64 1.90 -9.55
C TYR A 3 3.96 3.34 -10.01
N GLU A 4 3.07 3.94 -10.80
CA GLU A 4 3.27 5.27 -11.35
C GLU A 4 2.51 6.30 -10.51
N ILE A 5 3.25 7.27 -9.97
CA ILE A 5 2.66 8.36 -9.20
C ILE A 5 2.24 9.46 -10.18
N LEU A 6 1.03 9.99 -9.98
CA LEU A 6 0.55 11.16 -10.71
C LEU A 6 1.51 12.35 -10.51
N SER A 7 1.77 13.12 -11.57
CA SER A 7 2.57 14.34 -11.46
C SER A 7 1.96 15.33 -10.46
N TRP A 8 2.77 16.26 -9.94
CA TRP A 8 2.31 17.27 -8.97
C TRP A 8 1.02 17.98 -9.40
N THR A 9 1.00 18.46 -10.65
CA THR A 9 -0.16 19.12 -11.24
C THR A 9 -1.36 18.18 -11.35
N ALA A 10 -1.16 16.93 -11.76
CA ALA A 10 -2.23 15.95 -11.87
C ALA A 10 -2.80 15.55 -10.49
N LEU A 11 -1.98 15.44 -9.46
CA LEU A 11 -2.42 15.19 -8.08
C LEU A 11 -3.30 16.33 -7.56
N LYS A 12 -2.87 17.59 -7.74
CA LYS A 12 -3.64 18.76 -7.32
C LYS A 12 -4.99 18.83 -8.03
N GLU A 13 -5.00 18.60 -9.34
CA GLU A 13 -6.24 18.61 -10.10
C GLU A 13 -7.16 17.45 -9.69
N ALA A 14 -6.62 16.24 -9.54
CA ALA A 14 -7.39 15.08 -9.08
C ALA A 14 -7.99 15.33 -7.68
N TRP A 15 -7.23 15.92 -6.76
CA TRP A 15 -7.74 16.30 -5.45
C TRP A 15 -8.86 17.33 -5.53
N LYS A 16 -8.67 18.40 -6.31
CA LYS A 16 -9.69 19.43 -6.54
C LYS A 16 -10.99 18.85 -7.11
N GLN A 17 -10.88 17.96 -8.09
CA GLN A 17 -12.04 17.27 -8.67
C GLN A 17 -12.77 16.41 -7.64
N GLN A 18 -12.02 15.67 -6.80
CA GLN A 18 -12.64 14.89 -5.73
C GLN A 18 -13.29 15.77 -4.66
N GLN A 19 -12.74 16.95 -4.36
CA GLN A 19 -13.39 17.91 -3.45
C GLN A 19 -14.71 18.44 -4.01
N LEU A 20 -14.75 18.76 -5.31
CA LEU A 20 -16.00 19.13 -5.98
C LEU A 20 -17.03 17.99 -5.93
N GLN A 21 -16.58 16.74 -6.11
CA GLN A 21 -17.45 15.57 -6.02
C GLN A 21 -17.97 15.33 -4.59
N MET A 22 -17.16 15.57 -3.56
CA MET A 22 -17.59 15.47 -2.16
C MET A 22 -18.60 16.56 -1.80
N ASN A 23 -18.45 17.77 -2.37
CA ASN A 23 -19.39 18.89 -2.20
C ASN A 23 -20.73 18.68 -2.93
N SER A 24 -20.74 17.90 -4.01
CA SER A 24 -21.95 17.61 -4.78
C SER A 24 -22.67 16.34 -4.34
N ASP A 25 -22.07 15.56 -3.43
CA ASP A 25 -22.69 14.37 -2.86
C ASP A 25 -23.86 14.81 -1.96
N HIS A 26 -25.10 14.49 -2.35
CA HIS A 26 -26.36 14.99 -1.77
C HIS A 26 -26.53 14.78 -0.25
N SER A 27 -25.62 14.06 0.40
CA SER A 27 -25.60 13.82 1.84
C SER A 27 -24.85 14.92 2.63
N VAL A 28 -24.08 15.77 1.95
CA VAL A 28 -23.18 16.77 2.56
C VAL A 28 -23.29 18.03 1.71
N GLY A 29 -24.02 19.05 2.18
CA GLY A 29 -24.25 20.28 1.41
C GLY A 29 -23.02 21.18 1.30
N ASP A 30 -22.03 20.96 2.18
CA ASP A 30 -20.76 21.69 2.27
C ASP A 30 -19.64 20.77 2.81
N ILE A 31 -18.45 20.77 2.22
CA ILE A 31 -17.26 20.05 2.71
C ILE A 31 -16.97 20.26 4.20
N LYS A 32 -17.36 21.42 4.76
CA LYS A 32 -17.27 21.73 6.19
C LYS A 32 -18.17 20.84 7.07
N GLU A 33 -19.25 20.31 6.51
CA GLU A 33 -20.17 19.40 7.19
C GLU A 33 -19.66 17.96 7.23
N LEU A 34 -18.55 17.65 6.53
CA LEU A 34 -17.92 16.34 6.62
C LEU A 34 -17.42 16.06 8.04
N GLU A 35 -17.72 14.86 8.55
CA GLU A 35 -17.13 14.32 9.78
C GLU A 35 -15.59 14.43 9.76
N ARG A 36 -15.00 14.30 8.57
CA ARG A 36 -13.55 14.33 8.30
C ARG A 36 -13.05 15.64 7.73
N TYR A 37 -13.74 16.75 8.02
CA TYR A 37 -13.34 18.08 7.57
C TYR A 37 -11.89 18.44 7.96
N GLY A 38 -11.46 18.03 9.16
CA GLY A 38 -10.08 18.24 9.63
C GLY A 38 -9.03 17.58 8.72
N ASP A 39 -9.29 16.38 8.21
CA ASP A 39 -8.39 15.66 7.32
C ASP A 39 -8.33 16.30 5.93
N VAL A 40 -9.48 16.73 5.40
CA VAL A 40 -9.56 17.48 4.13
C VAL A 40 -8.78 18.79 4.23
N LYS A 41 -9.00 19.54 5.32
CA LYS A 41 -8.33 20.81 5.55
C LYS A 41 -6.83 20.61 5.73
N PHE A 42 -6.41 19.56 6.42
CA PHE A 42 -5.00 19.19 6.52
C PHE A 42 -4.36 18.96 5.14
N ILE A 43 -5.00 18.18 4.26
CA ILE A 43 -4.49 17.96 2.89
C ILE A 43 -4.38 19.29 2.12
N ASN A 44 -5.39 20.16 2.20
CA ASN A 44 -5.35 21.48 1.57
C ASN A 44 -4.19 22.34 2.09
N THR A 45 -4.01 22.37 3.41
CA THR A 45 -2.91 23.09 4.05
C THR A 45 -1.57 22.50 3.63
N TYR A 46 -1.47 21.18 3.48
CA TYR A 46 -0.26 20.51 3.01
C TYR A 46 0.08 20.88 1.56
N ILE A 47 -0.92 20.93 0.68
CA ILE A 47 -0.75 21.38 -0.71
C ILE A 47 -0.24 22.82 -0.75
N ALA A 48 -0.89 23.73 -0.01
CA ALA A 48 -0.47 25.12 0.07
C ALA A 48 0.94 25.27 0.65
N HIS A 49 1.29 24.45 1.65
CA HIS A 49 2.64 24.38 2.20
C HIS A 49 3.65 23.98 1.11
N LEU A 50 3.43 22.89 0.37
CA LEU A 50 4.32 22.43 -0.70
C LEU A 50 4.42 23.43 -1.88
N ASP A 51 3.33 24.13 -2.21
CA ASP A 51 3.36 25.21 -3.21
C ASP A 51 4.17 26.42 -2.72
N SER A 52 4.15 26.70 -1.41
CA SER A 52 4.92 27.81 -0.81
C SER A 52 6.43 27.55 -0.70
N LEU A 53 6.87 26.28 -0.81
CA LEU A 53 8.27 25.91 -0.83
C LEU A 53 8.87 26.29 -2.20
N SER A 54 9.55 27.43 -2.24
CA SER A 54 10.07 28.03 -3.47
C SER A 54 11.44 27.48 -3.91
N VAL A 55 12.16 26.73 -3.07
CA VAL A 55 13.55 26.32 -3.37
C VAL A 55 13.86 24.83 -3.09
N ASP A 56 13.06 24.11 -2.30
CA ASP A 56 13.55 22.85 -1.70
C ASP A 56 12.99 21.54 -2.28
N TYR A 57 11.95 21.57 -3.13
CA TYR A 57 11.41 20.35 -3.75
C TYR A 57 11.11 20.51 -5.23
N SER A 58 11.55 19.53 -6.03
CA SER A 58 11.04 19.32 -7.39
C SER A 58 9.57 18.89 -7.37
N ASP A 59 8.87 19.05 -8.50
CA ASP A 59 7.48 18.61 -8.62
C ASP A 59 7.31 17.11 -8.31
N ASP A 60 8.27 16.27 -8.68
CA ASP A 60 8.25 14.84 -8.35
C ASP A 60 8.37 14.61 -6.83
N GLN A 61 9.21 15.38 -6.14
CA GLN A 61 9.34 15.30 -4.68
C GLN A 61 8.08 15.81 -3.98
N LYS A 62 7.44 16.87 -4.51
CA LYS A 62 6.14 17.35 -4.01
C LYS A 62 5.05 16.30 -4.20
N ALA A 63 5.03 15.63 -5.36
CA ALA A 63 4.12 14.55 -5.66
C ALA A 63 4.31 13.34 -4.73
N ASP A 64 5.56 12.95 -4.46
CA ASP A 64 5.89 11.91 -3.50
C ASP A 64 5.40 12.25 -2.09
N CYS A 65 5.70 13.47 -1.62
CA CYS A 65 5.28 13.93 -0.30
C CYS A 65 3.75 13.89 -0.18
N LEU A 66 3.04 14.49 -1.13
CA LEU A 66 1.58 14.53 -1.10
C LEU A 66 0.96 13.14 -1.20
N SER A 67 1.51 12.26 -2.05
CA SER A 67 1.02 10.89 -2.17
C SER A 67 1.18 10.11 -0.87
N GLY A 68 2.32 10.27 -0.17
CA GLY A 68 2.54 9.66 1.15
C GLY A 68 1.59 10.22 2.21
N VAL A 69 1.32 11.52 2.19
CA VAL A 69 0.33 12.18 3.07
C VAL A 69 -1.07 11.63 2.82
N MET A 70 -1.52 11.62 1.56
CA MET A 70 -2.83 11.11 1.15
C MET A 70 -3.00 9.62 1.50
N LEU A 71 -1.95 8.82 1.31
CA LEU A 71 -1.96 7.39 1.67
C LEU A 71 -2.11 7.19 3.19
N THR A 72 -1.45 8.04 3.98
CA THR A 72 -1.55 8.01 5.44
C THR A 72 -2.94 8.39 5.92
N VAL A 73 -3.51 9.49 5.40
CA VAL A 73 -4.89 9.89 5.70
C VAL A 73 -5.88 8.78 5.30
N ARG A 74 -5.70 8.18 4.11
CA ARG A 74 -6.52 7.05 3.66
C ARG A 74 -6.51 5.90 4.68
N LYS A 75 -5.34 5.58 5.25
CA LYS A 75 -5.20 4.54 6.27
C LYS A 75 -5.88 4.90 7.58
N MET A 76 -5.73 6.14 8.07
CA MET A 76 -6.43 6.60 9.28
C MET A 76 -7.95 6.47 9.13
N VAL A 77 -8.50 6.91 7.99
CA VAL A 77 -9.93 6.79 7.70
C VAL A 77 -10.37 5.32 7.61
N TYR A 78 -9.52 4.45 7.07
CA TYR A 78 -9.78 3.00 7.03
C TYR A 78 -9.82 2.37 8.43
N ASP A 79 -8.85 2.71 9.28
CA ASP A 79 -8.72 2.13 10.62
C ASP A 79 -9.79 2.60 11.59
N ASP A 80 -10.35 3.78 11.37
CA ASP A 80 -11.52 4.27 12.09
C ASP A 80 -12.83 3.62 11.60
N TYR A 81 -12.85 2.95 10.44
CA TYR A 81 -14.08 2.40 9.86
C TYR A 81 -14.79 1.34 10.73
N PRO A 82 -14.10 0.37 11.37
CA PRO A 82 -14.72 -0.57 12.30
C PRO A 82 -15.42 0.11 13.48
N ARG A 83 -14.98 1.31 13.88
CA ARG A 83 -15.60 2.10 14.96
C ARG A 83 -16.86 2.84 14.48
N LEU A 84 -16.90 3.23 13.20
CA LEU A 84 -18.00 3.98 12.62
C LEU A 84 -19.13 3.10 12.06
N ASN A 85 -18.85 1.84 11.71
CA ASN A 85 -19.85 0.90 11.18
C ASN A 85 -19.70 -0.52 11.78
N PRO A 86 -20.15 -0.73 13.03
CA PRO A 86 -19.97 -2.00 13.75
C PRO A 86 -20.81 -3.17 13.19
N LYS A 87 -21.74 -2.94 12.26
CA LYS A 87 -22.67 -3.95 11.74
C LYS A 87 -22.27 -4.59 10.41
N GLY A 88 -21.02 -4.39 9.96
CA GLY A 88 -20.45 -5.16 8.84
C GLY A 88 -21.20 -5.02 7.51
N GLY A 89 -21.95 -3.93 7.33
CA GLY A 89 -22.63 -3.66 6.07
C GLY A 89 -21.61 -3.45 4.96
N LEU A 90 -21.61 -4.35 3.98
CA LEU A 90 -20.95 -4.23 2.67
C LEU A 90 -21.61 -3.09 1.86
N LEU A 91 -21.45 -1.87 2.33
CA LEU A 91 -21.65 -0.67 1.55
C LEU A 91 -20.34 0.11 1.66
N ASN A 92 -19.35 -0.35 0.88
CA ASN A 92 -18.14 0.35 0.45
C ASN A 92 -17.59 1.38 1.43
N LYS A 93 -16.53 1.09 2.20
CA LYS A 93 -15.50 2.11 2.52
C LYS A 93 -16.11 3.52 2.82
N GLY A 94 -17.07 3.58 3.76
CA GLY A 94 -18.19 4.55 3.82
C GLY A 94 -17.89 6.04 4.06
N SER A 95 -16.66 6.47 3.86
CA SER A 95 -16.27 7.88 3.87
C SER A 95 -16.06 8.38 2.44
N SER A 96 -16.71 9.48 2.07
CA SER A 96 -16.46 10.14 0.78
C SER A 96 -14.99 10.56 0.62
N LEU A 97 -14.30 10.88 1.72
CA LEU A 97 -12.86 11.12 1.73
C LEU A 97 -12.06 9.85 1.42
N PHE A 98 -12.42 8.70 2.01
CA PHE A 98 -11.74 7.44 1.68
C PHE A 98 -11.88 7.15 0.18
N ARG A 99 -13.10 7.23 -0.36
CA ARG A 99 -13.37 6.97 -1.79
C ARG A 99 -12.60 7.93 -2.69
N ALA A 100 -12.51 9.20 -2.32
CA ALA A 100 -11.71 10.20 -3.02
C ALA A 100 -10.23 9.81 -3.07
N LEU A 101 -9.63 9.51 -1.92
CA LEU A 101 -8.21 9.13 -1.82
C LEU A 101 -7.92 7.80 -2.54
N ASP A 102 -8.84 6.84 -2.46
CA ASP A 102 -8.75 5.56 -3.17
C ASP A 102 -8.83 5.74 -4.69
N THR A 103 -9.62 6.71 -5.16
CA THR A 103 -9.75 7.03 -6.59
C THR A 103 -8.50 7.71 -7.14
N ILE A 104 -7.85 8.57 -6.34
CA ILE A 104 -6.63 9.27 -6.73
C ILE A 104 -5.45 8.30 -6.73
N LEU A 105 -5.25 7.56 -5.63
CA LEU A 105 -4.05 6.75 -5.43
C LEU A 105 -4.20 5.31 -5.96
N LYS A 106 -5.38 4.71 -5.92
CA LYS A 106 -5.61 3.32 -6.36
C LYS A 106 -4.51 2.32 -5.91
N PRO A 107 -4.12 2.30 -4.62
CA PRO A 107 -2.95 1.51 -4.18
C PRO A 107 -3.14 0.00 -4.36
N GLU A 108 -4.40 -0.45 -4.44
CA GLU A 108 -4.82 -1.85 -4.58
C GLU A 108 -5.25 -2.19 -6.03
N ASP A 109 -4.98 -1.33 -7.02
CA ASP A 109 -5.32 -1.63 -8.42
C ASP A 109 -4.62 -2.94 -8.86
N LYS A 110 -5.42 -3.94 -9.24
CA LYS A 110 -4.90 -5.24 -9.69
C LYS A 110 -3.98 -5.12 -10.91
N LYS A 111 -4.15 -4.08 -11.72
CA LYS A 111 -3.32 -3.85 -12.92
C LYS A 111 -1.99 -3.17 -12.59
N ASN A 112 -1.95 -2.36 -11.53
CA ASN A 112 -0.76 -1.63 -11.11
C ASN A 112 -0.76 -1.43 -9.59
N PRO A 113 -0.55 -2.50 -8.80
CA PRO A 113 -0.57 -2.39 -7.35
C PRO A 113 0.64 -1.60 -6.87
N MET A 114 0.48 -0.85 -5.78
CA MET A 114 1.60 -0.11 -5.20
C MET A 114 2.65 -1.07 -4.65
N ASP A 115 3.86 -1.01 -5.23
CA ASP A 115 4.95 -1.85 -4.79
C ASP A 115 5.63 -1.30 -3.51
N PRO A 116 6.27 -2.17 -2.70
CA PRO A 116 6.89 -1.74 -1.44
C PRO A 116 7.99 -0.69 -1.60
N VAL A 117 8.70 -0.66 -2.72
CA VAL A 117 9.77 0.33 -2.98
C VAL A 117 9.15 1.70 -3.16
N THR A 118 8.10 1.79 -3.98
CA THR A 118 7.35 3.03 -4.19
C THR A 118 6.65 3.49 -2.92
N ALA A 119 5.99 2.58 -2.19
CA ALA A 119 5.36 2.89 -0.91
C ALA A 119 6.37 3.46 0.10
N TYR A 120 7.54 2.82 0.24
CA TYR A 120 8.58 3.28 1.16
C TYR A 120 9.11 4.67 0.77
N ARG A 121 9.31 4.92 -0.53
CA ARG A 121 9.76 6.22 -1.04
C ARG A 121 8.80 7.34 -0.67
N ILE A 122 7.51 7.21 -1.00
CA ILE A 122 6.52 8.28 -0.74
C ILE A 122 6.29 8.50 0.75
N LEU A 123 6.26 7.42 1.55
CA LEU A 123 6.07 7.50 2.99
C LEU A 123 7.29 8.10 3.70
N SER A 124 8.50 7.83 3.19
CA SER A 124 9.72 8.46 3.70
C SER A 124 9.76 9.96 3.37
N ALA A 125 9.39 10.33 2.14
CA ALA A 125 9.30 11.73 1.73
C ALA A 125 8.28 12.50 2.58
N ALA A 126 7.08 11.94 2.76
CA ALA A 126 6.06 12.52 3.63
C ALA A 126 6.53 12.64 5.09
N HIS A 127 7.19 11.60 5.63
CA HIS A 127 7.72 11.64 7.00
C HIS A 127 8.79 12.72 7.18
N GLN A 128 9.71 12.85 6.23
CA GLN A 128 10.76 13.87 6.28
C GLN A 128 10.16 15.28 6.20
N SER A 129 9.26 15.52 5.24
CA SER A 129 8.59 16.81 5.07
C SER A 129 7.75 17.18 6.31
N PHE A 130 6.96 16.25 6.83
CA PHE A 130 6.13 16.47 8.02
C PHE A 130 6.97 16.75 9.27
N SER A 131 8.05 15.99 9.45
CA SER A 131 8.96 16.17 10.60
C SER A 131 9.71 17.49 10.53
N ALA A 132 10.16 17.92 9.35
CA ALA A 132 10.86 19.19 9.17
C ALA A 132 9.96 20.40 9.48
N GLU A 133 8.67 20.31 9.17
CA GLU A 133 7.70 21.35 9.53
C GLU A 133 7.43 21.37 11.03
N ILE A 134 7.25 20.20 11.67
CA ILE A 134 6.79 20.11 13.06
C ILE A 134 7.91 20.22 14.09
N TYR A 135 9.10 19.70 13.80
CA TYR A 135 10.23 19.66 14.74
C TYR A 135 11.31 20.64 14.32
N GLU A 136 12.07 21.14 15.29
CA GLU A 136 13.28 21.90 14.99
C GLU A 136 14.38 20.97 14.47
N ALA A 137 15.15 21.44 13.50
CA ALA A 137 16.22 20.66 12.91
C ALA A 137 17.28 20.31 13.97
N GLY A 138 17.55 19.02 14.13
CA GLY A 138 18.55 18.52 15.07
C GLY A 138 18.05 18.33 16.51
N ASP A 139 16.76 18.53 16.79
CA ASP A 139 16.24 18.43 18.16
C ASP A 139 14.80 17.90 18.25
N GLU A 140 14.58 16.68 17.74
CA GLU A 140 13.30 15.96 17.88
C GLU A 140 12.90 15.74 19.38
N LEU A 141 13.87 15.83 20.30
CA LEU A 141 13.67 15.69 21.75
C LEU A 141 13.18 16.97 22.44
N LYS A 142 13.33 18.15 21.80
CA LYS A 142 12.84 19.43 22.33
C LYS A 142 11.33 19.66 22.17
N GLY A 143 10.64 18.74 21.50
CA GLY A 143 9.19 18.81 21.30
C GLY A 143 8.77 19.53 20.01
N LYS A 144 7.47 19.66 19.81
CA LYS A 144 6.87 20.25 18.60
C LYS A 144 6.98 21.76 18.63
N LYS A 145 7.23 22.40 17.48
CA LYS A 145 7.05 23.84 17.30
C LYS A 145 5.61 24.21 17.67
N THR A 146 5.45 25.26 18.46
CA THR A 146 4.13 25.69 18.98
C THR A 146 3.18 26.19 17.88
N ASP A 147 3.74 26.60 16.75
CA ASP A 147 3.11 27.38 15.70
C ASP A 147 3.41 26.79 14.30
N HIS A 148 3.58 25.46 14.22
CA HIS A 148 3.76 24.78 12.94
C HIS A 148 2.52 24.90 12.04
N LYS A 149 2.73 24.93 10.71
CA LYS A 149 1.66 25.16 9.71
C LYS A 149 0.52 24.15 9.76
N PHE A 150 0.77 22.97 10.32
CA PHE A 150 -0.24 21.91 10.37
C PHE A 150 -1.23 22.03 11.53
N VAL A 151 -1.14 23.01 12.43
CA VAL A 151 -2.18 23.22 13.46
C VAL A 151 -3.51 23.61 12.81
N ILE A 152 -4.34 22.61 12.48
CA ILE A 152 -5.62 22.80 11.79
C ILE A 152 -6.70 23.18 12.80
N GLN A 153 -7.00 24.48 12.87
CA GLN A 153 -8.11 25.01 13.67
C GLN A 153 -9.47 24.75 13.00
N ASP A 154 -10.53 24.62 13.79
CA ASP A 154 -11.91 24.65 13.30
C ASP A 154 -12.29 26.07 12.88
N ASP A 155 -12.70 26.25 11.63
CA ASP A 155 -13.20 27.51 11.07
C ASP A 155 -14.69 27.40 10.69
N ARG A 156 -15.40 26.43 11.29
CA ARG A 156 -16.86 26.35 11.24
C ARG A 156 -17.44 27.32 12.27
N GLU A 157 -18.53 27.97 11.90
CA GLU A 157 -19.15 28.98 12.75
C GLU A 157 -19.49 28.40 14.14
N GLY A 158 -19.07 29.12 15.20
CA GLY A 158 -19.30 28.71 16.59
C GLY A 158 -18.51 27.50 17.07
N LYS A 159 -17.49 27.05 16.33
CA LYS A 159 -16.56 25.98 16.75
C LYS A 159 -15.20 26.57 17.09
N GLU A 160 -14.55 26.00 18.10
CA GLU A 160 -13.19 26.36 18.51
C GLU A 160 -12.35 25.09 18.71
N GLY A 161 -11.05 25.20 18.47
CA GLY A 161 -10.07 24.15 18.75
C GLY A 161 -9.48 23.47 17.51
N VAL A 162 -8.50 22.60 17.77
CA VAL A 162 -7.75 21.87 16.73
C VAL A 162 -8.54 20.63 16.32
N ILE A 163 -8.83 20.50 15.03
CA ILE A 163 -9.67 19.41 14.48
C ILE A 163 -8.89 18.31 13.78
N PHE A 164 -7.59 18.50 13.53
CA PHE A 164 -6.74 17.48 12.92
C PHE A 164 -5.93 16.70 13.96
N LYS A 165 -6.01 15.37 13.89
CA LYS A 165 -5.38 14.44 14.83
C LYS A 165 -3.91 14.18 14.48
N HIS A 166 -3.05 15.16 14.75
CA HIS A 166 -1.61 15.11 14.44
C HIS A 166 -0.88 13.88 14.98
N LEU A 167 -1.17 13.49 16.22
CA LEU A 167 -0.51 12.35 16.86
C LEU A 167 -0.85 11.06 16.11
N GLU A 168 -2.13 10.85 15.82
CA GLU A 168 -2.62 9.70 15.07
C GLU A 168 -2.02 9.64 13.66
N PHE A 169 -1.95 10.79 12.98
CA PHE A 169 -1.29 10.89 11.66
C PHE A 169 0.18 10.51 11.73
N GLY A 170 0.94 11.11 12.66
CA GLY A 170 2.37 10.82 12.82
C GLY A 170 2.66 9.36 13.14
N THR A 171 1.88 8.75 14.05
CA THR A 171 2.03 7.32 14.39
C THR A 171 1.68 6.42 13.21
N THR A 172 0.62 6.75 12.46
CA THR A 172 0.20 5.98 11.27
C THR A 172 1.25 6.07 10.16
N LEU A 173 1.80 7.25 9.91
CA LEU A 173 2.84 7.49 8.92
C LEU A 173 4.10 6.66 9.22
N ILE A 174 4.56 6.66 10.47
CA ILE A 174 5.72 5.87 10.90
C ILE A 174 5.44 4.37 10.74
N ALA A 175 4.26 3.90 11.16
CA ALA A 175 3.89 2.50 11.03
C ALA A 175 3.86 2.03 9.57
N LEU A 176 3.23 2.80 8.68
CA LEU A 176 3.18 2.52 7.25
C LEU A 176 4.59 2.52 6.63
N LYS A 177 5.42 3.52 6.97
CA LYS A 177 6.80 3.61 6.46
C LYS A 177 7.61 2.38 6.85
N ASN A 178 7.53 1.94 8.10
CA ASN A 178 8.26 0.77 8.60
C ASN A 178 7.78 -0.53 7.96
N ALA A 179 6.46 -0.67 7.74
CA ALA A 179 5.89 -1.81 7.02
C ALA A 179 6.39 -1.85 5.56
N ALA A 180 6.38 -0.71 4.87
CA ALA A 180 6.89 -0.61 3.51
C ALA A 180 8.40 -0.87 3.41
N HIS A 181 9.18 -0.43 4.41
CA HIS A 181 10.61 -0.73 4.49
C HIS A 181 10.87 -2.23 4.58
N SER A 182 10.14 -2.93 5.46
CA SER A 182 10.26 -4.38 5.64
C SER A 182 9.91 -5.11 4.34
N GLY A 183 8.82 -4.74 3.68
CA GLY A 183 8.42 -5.31 2.39
C GLY A 183 9.43 -5.04 1.26
N LYS A 184 10.09 -3.87 1.27
CA LYS A 184 11.18 -3.56 0.32
C LYS A 184 12.37 -4.50 0.52
N ASP A 185 12.78 -4.73 1.77
CA ASP A 185 13.93 -5.59 2.08
C ASP A 185 13.64 -7.05 1.71
N GLU A 186 12.43 -7.53 1.97
CA GLU A 186 11.96 -8.85 1.53
C GLU A 186 12.02 -9.01 0.00
N LEU A 187 11.52 -8.02 -0.75
CA LEU A 187 11.56 -8.03 -2.21
C LEU A 187 13.01 -8.06 -2.73
N GLN A 188 13.90 -7.26 -2.14
CA GLN A 188 15.31 -7.23 -2.53
C GLN A 188 15.99 -8.57 -2.26
N ASN A 189 15.70 -9.21 -1.12
CA ASN A 189 16.22 -10.53 -0.78
C ASN A 189 15.73 -11.61 -1.76
N GLU A 190 14.47 -11.55 -2.20
CA GLU A 190 13.94 -12.49 -3.19
C GLU A 190 14.61 -12.33 -4.56
N ILE A 191 14.82 -11.08 -5.01
CA ILE A 191 15.54 -10.77 -6.26
C ILE A 191 16.96 -11.34 -6.21
N ASN A 192 17.69 -11.08 -5.13
CA ASN A 192 19.05 -11.58 -4.94
C ASN A 192 19.09 -13.11 -4.93
N ARG A 193 18.12 -13.76 -4.29
CA ARG A 193 17.99 -15.23 -4.28
C ARG A 193 17.73 -15.80 -5.67
N LYS A 194 16.85 -15.18 -6.45
CA LYS A 194 16.54 -15.62 -7.83
C LYS A 194 17.76 -15.45 -8.75
N ALA A 195 18.46 -14.32 -8.66
CA ALA A 195 19.68 -14.08 -9.42
C ALA A 195 20.75 -15.13 -9.11
N LYS A 196 20.98 -15.43 -7.83
CA LYS A 196 21.92 -16.48 -7.41
C LYS A 196 21.54 -17.87 -7.94
N LEU A 197 20.26 -18.23 -7.89
CA LEU A 197 19.78 -19.50 -8.43
C LEU A 197 19.95 -19.60 -9.95
N GLU A 198 19.78 -18.49 -10.68
CA GLU A 198 19.99 -18.46 -12.13
C GLU A 198 21.47 -18.57 -12.50
N GLU A 199 22.35 -17.89 -11.76
CA GLU A 199 23.80 -18.00 -11.90
C GLU A 199 24.28 -19.43 -11.62
N GLU A 200 23.79 -20.06 -10.54
CA GLU A 200 24.08 -21.46 -10.23
C GLU A 200 23.59 -22.42 -11.32
N LYS A 201 22.43 -22.15 -11.95
CA LYS A 201 21.94 -22.92 -13.09
C LYS A 201 22.84 -22.76 -14.32
N ARG A 202 23.21 -21.53 -14.67
CA ARG A 202 24.13 -21.27 -15.80
C ARG A 202 25.49 -21.92 -15.58
N ALA A 203 26.07 -21.78 -14.39
CA ALA A 203 27.34 -22.41 -14.03
C ALA A 203 27.27 -23.95 -14.11
N ARG A 204 26.16 -24.57 -13.71
CA ARG A 204 25.95 -26.03 -13.86
C ARG A 204 25.83 -26.45 -15.32
N GLU A 205 25.10 -25.70 -16.13
CA GLU A 205 24.97 -25.98 -17.57
C GLU A 205 26.30 -25.83 -18.31
N GLU A 206 27.10 -24.82 -17.98
CA GLU A 206 28.46 -24.63 -18.50
C GLU A 206 29.41 -25.74 -18.04
N ALA A 207 29.33 -26.15 -16.77
CA ALA A 207 30.12 -27.29 -16.27
C ALA A 207 29.73 -28.61 -16.93
N LEU A 208 28.44 -28.83 -17.24
CA LEU A 208 27.97 -30.00 -17.98
C LEU A 208 28.43 -29.97 -19.45
N LYS A 209 28.40 -28.81 -20.11
CA LYS A 209 28.95 -28.63 -21.45
C LYS A 209 30.46 -28.85 -21.50
N ALA A 210 31.19 -28.34 -20.50
CA ALA A 210 32.64 -28.54 -20.38
C ALA A 210 33.01 -30.01 -20.11
N LYS A 211 32.21 -30.73 -19.31
CA LYS A 211 32.38 -32.19 -19.11
C LYS A 211 31.96 -33.03 -20.31
N GLY A 212 31.11 -32.49 -21.20
CA GLY A 212 30.73 -33.10 -22.48
C GLY A 212 31.75 -32.90 -23.62
N GLY A 213 32.88 -32.23 -23.36
CA GLY A 213 33.92 -31.90 -24.35
C GLY A 213 35.08 -32.88 -24.45
N HIS A 214 34.97 -34.12 -23.95
CA HIS A 214 35.94 -35.18 -24.21
C HIS A 214 35.39 -36.58 -23.88
N ALA A 215 34.68 -37.19 -24.84
CA ALA A 215 34.73 -38.63 -25.15
C ALA A 215 33.51 -39.04 -25.99
N GLY A 216 33.78 -39.59 -27.16
CA GLY A 216 33.04 -40.73 -27.72
C GLY A 216 31.52 -40.59 -27.86
N PHE A 217 31.08 -40.10 -29.01
CA PHE A 217 29.80 -40.50 -29.56
C PHE A 217 29.79 -42.06 -29.69
N LEU A 218 28.69 -42.69 -29.26
CA LEU A 218 28.31 -44.11 -29.39
C LEU A 218 28.81 -45.10 -28.31
N SER A 219 28.06 -45.29 -27.22
CA SER A 219 27.30 -46.54 -26.96
C SER A 219 26.67 -46.54 -25.55
N SER A 220 25.54 -47.24 -25.42
CA SER A 220 24.81 -47.58 -24.19
C SER A 220 23.82 -46.55 -23.62
N LEU A 221 22.66 -46.46 -24.27
CA LEU A 221 21.38 -46.30 -23.57
C LEU A 221 20.26 -46.96 -24.38
N SER A 222 20.40 -48.28 -24.51
CA SER A 222 19.35 -49.20 -24.96
C SER A 222 19.29 -50.35 -23.94
N HIS A 223 18.08 -50.70 -23.51
CA HIS A 223 17.66 -51.48 -22.33
C HIS A 223 17.48 -50.60 -21.08
N MET A 224 16.32 -50.48 -20.44
CA MET A 224 15.04 -51.21 -20.42
C MET A 224 13.96 -50.14 -20.15
N PHE A 225 12.82 -50.08 -20.83
CA PHE A 225 11.57 -50.66 -20.32
C PHE A 225 10.57 -50.64 -21.48
N LEU A 226 10.50 -51.75 -22.22
CA LEU A 226 9.43 -52.07 -23.16
C LEU A 226 9.00 -53.49 -22.83
N GLY A 227 8.15 -53.60 -21.81
CA GLY A 227 7.40 -54.80 -21.47
C GLY A 227 5.92 -54.47 -21.62
N GLY A 228 5.33 -54.90 -22.73
CA GLY A 228 3.90 -54.78 -22.98
C GLY A 228 3.08 -55.76 -22.14
N GLY A 229 1.84 -55.37 -21.81
CA GLY A 229 0.93 -56.21 -21.04
C GLY A 229 -0.45 -55.58 -20.82
N LYS A 230 -1.27 -55.65 -21.86
CA LYS A 230 -2.73 -55.52 -22.01
C LYS A 230 -3.62 -55.19 -20.77
N ALA A 231 -4.37 -54.09 -20.94
CA ALA A 231 -5.80 -53.84 -20.71
C ALA A 231 -6.62 -54.67 -19.70
N SER A 232 -7.40 -53.96 -18.88
CA SER A 232 -8.83 -54.27 -18.70
C SER A 232 -9.63 -53.00 -18.38
N ALA A 233 -10.77 -52.85 -19.04
CA ALA A 233 -11.71 -51.75 -18.92
C ALA A 233 -12.77 -52.04 -17.84
N SER A 234 -13.34 -50.99 -17.22
CA SER A 234 -14.76 -50.98 -16.80
C SER A 234 -15.17 -49.62 -16.20
N THR A 235 -16.05 -48.94 -16.95
CA THR A 235 -17.30 -48.26 -16.55
C THR A 235 -17.57 -47.72 -15.13
N SER A 236 -17.97 -46.44 -15.12
CA SER A 236 -19.21 -45.89 -14.51
C SER A 236 -19.27 -45.39 -13.05
N LYS A 237 -19.55 -44.08 -12.94
CA LYS A 237 -20.62 -43.39 -12.16
C LYS A 237 -20.75 -43.54 -10.62
N THR A 238 -20.61 -42.37 -9.96
CA THR A 238 -21.41 -41.75 -8.85
C THR A 238 -21.67 -42.49 -7.53
N ALA A 239 -21.31 -41.84 -6.40
CA ALA A 239 -22.10 -41.56 -5.18
C ALA A 239 -21.12 -41.25 -4.02
N VAL A 240 -21.01 -39.99 -3.55
CA VAL A 240 -21.61 -39.44 -2.32
C VAL A 240 -21.47 -40.35 -1.10
N ALA A 241 -20.67 -39.91 -0.13
CA ALA A 241 -20.94 -40.10 1.30
C ALA A 241 -20.24 -38.98 2.08
N GLU A 242 -21.05 -38.10 2.64
CA GLU A 242 -20.71 -37.19 3.74
C GLU A 242 -20.27 -38.05 4.93
N GLU A 243 -19.16 -37.69 5.59
CA GLU A 243 -18.89 -38.16 6.95
C GLU A 243 -18.80 -36.96 7.89
N GLU A 244 -19.79 -36.95 8.77
CA GLU A 244 -20.13 -36.02 9.82
C GLU A 244 -19.11 -36.13 10.97
N PHE A 245 -18.49 -35.01 11.37
CA PHE A 245 -17.60 -34.97 12.54
C PHE A 245 -18.42 -34.64 13.79
N VAL A 246 -18.58 -35.62 14.68
CA VAL A 246 -19.22 -35.45 16.00
C VAL A 246 -18.13 -35.24 17.07
N PRO A 247 -18.14 -34.14 17.84
CA PRO A 247 -17.28 -34.02 19.02
C PRO A 247 -17.94 -34.67 20.26
N GLU A 248 -17.13 -35.42 21.01
CA GLU A 248 -17.49 -36.11 22.25
C GLU A 248 -17.94 -35.13 23.35
N GLY A 249 -19.05 -35.46 24.03
CA GLY A 249 -19.55 -34.73 25.19
C GLY A 249 -18.82 -35.10 26.49
N PRO A 250 -18.96 -34.28 27.55
CA PRO A 250 -18.32 -34.54 28.84
C PRO A 250 -19.09 -35.59 29.66
N SER A 251 -18.36 -36.56 30.22
CA SER A 251 -18.83 -37.44 31.29
C SER A 251 -18.82 -36.70 32.64
N THR A 252 -19.84 -37.01 33.43
CA THR A 252 -20.21 -36.51 34.77
C THR A 252 -19.07 -36.33 35.76
#